data_AF-A0A1G8S931-F1
#
_entry.id   AF-A0A1G8S931-F1
#
_cell.length_a   1.000
_cell.length_b   1.000
_cell.length_c   1.000
_cell.angle_alpha   90.00
_cell.angle_beta   90.00
_cell.angle_gamma   90.00
#
_symmetry.space_group_name_H-M   'P 1'
#
loop_
_entity.id
_entity.type
_entity.pdbx_description
1 polymer ?
#
loop_
_entity_poly.entity_id
_entity_poly.type
_entity_poly.pdbx_seq_one_letter_code
_entity_poly.pdbx_strand_id
1 'polypeptide(L)'
;MSASEDRPSTWTFLTHHARVLVEIARDPAVRLRDIADKIGITERAVQNIVSDLYEAGYLARERIGRRNRYSLNLDQHFRYPTEADLPIGLLIGILIGRDLPGTPGGLEPTPAGEQGTRSDVRNGPGET
;
A
#
# COMPACT_ATOMS: atom_id res chain seq x y z
N MET A 1 20.73 7.56 -33.94
CA MET A 1 19.55 8.35 -33.53
C MET A 1 18.34 7.48 -33.76
N SER A 2 17.84 6.81 -32.71
CA SER A 2 16.59 6.04 -32.84
C SER A 2 15.44 6.96 -32.48
N ALA A 3 14.41 6.99 -33.31
CA ALA A 3 13.24 7.82 -33.08
C ALA A 3 12.53 7.37 -31.80
N SER A 4 12.57 8.22 -30.77
CA SER A 4 11.49 8.28 -29.80
C SER A 4 10.30 8.88 -30.51
N GLU A 5 9.54 8.04 -31.22
CA GLU A 5 8.25 8.45 -31.78
C GLU A 5 7.40 9.04 -30.64
N ASP A 6 6.90 10.25 -30.87
CA ASP A 6 5.92 10.93 -30.02
C ASP A 6 4.63 10.10 -30.00
N ARG A 7 4.63 9.03 -29.21
CA ARG A 7 3.39 8.46 -28.69
C ARG A 7 2.82 9.55 -27.80
N PRO A 8 1.67 10.17 -28.18
CA PRO A 8 1.07 11.21 -27.35
C PRO A 8 0.90 10.65 -25.94
N SER A 9 1.18 11.47 -24.93
CA SER A 9 1.14 11.06 -23.52
C SER A 9 -0.29 10.72 -23.13
N THR A 10 -0.71 9.51 -23.47
CA THR A 10 -2.03 8.95 -23.20
C THR A 10 -2.27 9.07 -21.70
N TRP A 11 -3.35 9.74 -21.32
CA TRP A 11 -3.68 9.95 -19.92
C TRP A 11 -3.69 8.61 -19.18
N THR A 12 -2.87 8.49 -18.13
CA THR A 12 -2.80 7.27 -17.32
C THR A 12 -3.23 7.55 -15.89
N PHE A 13 -4.02 6.65 -15.32
CA PHE A 13 -4.51 6.77 -13.94
C PHE A 13 -3.41 6.43 -12.90
N LEU A 14 -2.57 5.43 -13.19
CA LEU A 14 -1.51 4.97 -12.29
C LEU A 14 -0.15 5.55 -12.66
N THR A 15 0.51 6.18 -11.68
CA THR A 15 1.90 6.65 -11.78
C THR A 15 2.88 5.49 -12.04
N HIS A 16 4.07 5.81 -12.57
CA HIS A 16 5.13 4.80 -12.72
C HIS A 16 5.51 4.14 -11.38
N HIS A 17 5.50 4.88 -10.27
CA HIS A 17 5.70 4.33 -8.93
C HIS A 17 4.70 3.23 -8.60
N ALA A 18 3.39 3.49 -8.78
CA ALA A 18 2.35 2.51 -8.54
C ALA A 18 2.48 1.27 -9.46
N ARG A 19 2.83 1.48 -10.74
CA ARG A 19 3.06 0.39 -11.70
C ARG A 19 4.26 -0.51 -11.33
N VAL A 20 5.39 0.09 -10.94
CA VAL A 20 6.58 -0.65 -10.49
C VAL A 20 6.28 -1.47 -9.24
N LEU A 21 5.59 -0.86 -8.26
CA LEU A 21 5.17 -1.50 -7.03
C LEU A 21 4.25 -2.71 -7.29
N VAL A 22 3.30 -2.61 -8.22
CA VAL A 22 2.42 -3.72 -8.64
C VAL A 22 3.20 -4.85 -9.32
N GLU A 23 4.16 -4.54 -10.20
CA GLU A 23 4.96 -5.59 -10.84
C GLU A 23 5.85 -6.34 -9.85
N ILE A 24 6.42 -5.66 -8.85
CA ILE A 24 7.17 -6.29 -7.76
C ILE A 24 6.25 -7.12 -6.84
N ALA A 25 5.02 -6.67 -6.60
CA ALA A 25 4.02 -7.42 -5.84
C ALA A 25 3.50 -8.69 -6.56
N ARG A 26 3.57 -8.71 -7.91
CA ARG A 26 3.26 -9.87 -8.75
C ARG A 26 4.42 -10.88 -8.77
N ASP A 27 5.66 -10.41 -8.94
CA ASP A 27 6.86 -11.25 -8.89
C ASP A 27 7.97 -10.57 -8.05
N PRO A 28 8.15 -10.98 -6.78
CA PRO A 28 9.22 -10.50 -5.89
C PRO A 28 10.65 -10.73 -6.40
N ALA A 29 10.86 -11.59 -7.40
CA ALA A 29 12.16 -11.91 -7.99
C ALA A 29 12.35 -11.33 -9.41
N VAL A 30 11.43 -10.47 -9.86
CA VAL A 30 11.46 -9.82 -11.17
C VAL A 30 12.72 -8.97 -11.34
N ARG A 31 13.25 -8.90 -12.58
CA ARG A 31 14.39 -8.04 -12.88
C ARG A 31 13.90 -6.64 -13.23
N LEU A 32 14.66 -5.62 -12.83
CA LEU A 32 14.31 -4.21 -13.09
C LEU A 32 14.20 -3.91 -14.59
N ARG A 33 14.98 -4.59 -15.43
CA ARG A 33 14.84 -4.55 -16.89
C ARG A 33 13.48 -5.09 -17.36
N ASP A 34 13.03 -6.23 -16.84
CA ASP A 34 11.75 -6.83 -17.22
C ASP A 34 10.57 -5.93 -16.78
N ILE A 35 10.70 -5.21 -15.65
CA ILE A 35 9.76 -4.15 -15.25
C ILE A 35 9.79 -2.99 -16.26
N ALA A 36 10.97 -2.54 -16.66
CA ALA A 36 11.16 -1.41 -17.58
C ALA A 36 10.48 -1.67 -18.93
N ASP A 37 10.73 -2.85 -19.49
CA ASP A 37 10.15 -3.32 -20.76
C ASP A 37 8.61 -3.42 -20.67
N LYS A 38 8.05 -3.88 -19.54
CA LYS A 38 6.58 -3.96 -19.32
C LYS A 38 5.91 -2.59 -19.15
N ILE A 39 6.54 -1.66 -18.42
CA ILE A 39 5.95 -0.34 -18.12
C ILE A 39 6.16 0.64 -19.28
N GLY A 40 7.18 0.44 -20.11
CA GLY A 40 7.54 1.32 -21.22
C GLY A 40 8.41 2.51 -20.80
N ILE A 41 9.24 2.33 -19.76
CA ILE A 41 10.20 3.32 -19.25
C ILE A 41 11.63 2.78 -19.29
N THR A 42 12.63 3.65 -19.06
CA THR A 42 14.03 3.20 -19.07
C THR A 42 14.38 2.40 -17.82
N GLU A 43 15.33 1.48 -17.92
CA GLU A 43 15.82 0.73 -16.74
C GLU A 43 16.36 1.66 -15.65
N ARG A 44 17.00 2.76 -16.03
CA ARG A 44 17.44 3.81 -15.08
C ARG A 44 16.26 4.47 -14.35
N ALA A 45 15.13 4.71 -15.04
CA ALA A 45 13.93 5.22 -14.38
C ALA A 45 13.34 4.21 -13.39
N VAL A 46 13.32 2.92 -13.72
CA VAL A 46 12.92 1.86 -12.76
C VAL A 46 13.87 1.80 -11.57
N GLN A 47 15.19 1.87 -11.81
CA GLN A 47 16.20 1.86 -10.74
C GLN A 47 16.00 3.04 -9.78
N ASN A 48 15.77 4.26 -10.29
CA ASN A 48 15.44 5.42 -9.47
C ASN A 48 14.16 5.18 -8.65
N ILE A 49 13.06 4.77 -9.30
CA ILE A 49 11.78 4.50 -8.62
C ILE A 49 11.91 3.44 -7.52
N VAL A 50 12.73 2.40 -7.73
CA VAL A 50 12.98 1.37 -6.71
C VAL A 50 13.83 1.90 -5.55
N SER A 51 14.77 2.81 -5.80
CA SER A 51 15.47 3.53 -4.73
C SER A 51 14.50 4.44 -3.96
N ASP A 52 13.67 5.22 -4.65
CA ASP A 52 12.67 6.11 -4.04
C ASP A 52 11.70 5.31 -3.14
N LEU A 53 11.23 4.14 -3.60
CA LEU A 53 10.38 3.23 -2.83
C LEU A 53 11.11 2.55 -1.65
N TYR A 54 12.41 2.30 -1.77
CA TYR A 54 13.25 1.74 -0.70
C TYR A 54 13.52 2.77 0.40
N GLU A 55 13.95 3.98 0.03
CA GLU A 55 14.16 5.10 0.95
C GLU A 55 12.84 5.54 1.62
N ALA A 56 11.71 5.37 0.92
CA ALA A 56 10.39 5.60 1.48
C ALA A 56 9.87 4.50 2.42
N GLY A 57 10.58 3.38 2.57
CA GLY A 57 10.17 2.28 3.43
C GLY A 57 9.04 1.42 2.88
N TYR A 58 8.62 1.57 1.62
CA TYR A 58 7.63 0.68 0.98
C TYR A 58 8.22 -0.66 0.54
N LEU A 59 9.54 -0.71 0.35
CA LEU A 59 10.25 -1.85 -0.23
C LEU A 59 11.55 -2.12 0.53
N ALA A 60 11.82 -3.39 0.81
CA ALA A 60 13.11 -3.89 1.27
C ALA A 60 13.76 -4.73 0.15
N ARG A 61 15.10 -4.73 0.10
CA ARG A 61 15.88 -5.50 -0.88
C ARG A 61 16.79 -6.50 -0.19
N GLU A 62 16.53 -7.79 -0.39
CA GLU A 62 17.39 -8.89 0.04
C GLU A 62 18.23 -9.39 -1.15
N ARG A 63 19.50 -9.75 -0.92
CA ARG A 63 20.36 -10.33 -1.96
C ARG A 63 20.46 -11.84 -1.78
N ILE A 64 19.71 -12.58 -2.59
CA ILE A 64 19.76 -14.05 -2.62
C ILE A 64 20.77 -14.49 -3.69
N GLY A 65 22.03 -14.58 -3.27
CA GLY A 65 23.17 -14.97 -4.10
C GLY A 65 23.45 -13.99 -5.26
N ARG A 66 23.10 -14.38 -6.48
CA ARG A 66 23.26 -13.56 -7.70
C ARG A 66 22.01 -12.77 -8.09
N ARG A 67 20.89 -12.92 -7.39
CA ARG A 67 19.64 -12.20 -7.66
C ARG A 67 19.26 -11.32 -6.47
N ASN A 68 18.61 -10.21 -6.76
CA ASN A 68 17.86 -9.47 -5.74
C ASN A 68 16.49 -10.13 -5.59
N ARG A 69 15.96 -10.13 -4.37
CA ARG A 69 14.56 -10.39 -4.07
C ARG A 69 14.02 -9.18 -3.31
N TYR A 70 12.83 -8.76 -3.67
CA TYR A 70 12.18 -7.60 -3.09
C TYR A 70 11.07 -8.05 -2.14
N SER A 71 10.96 -7.37 -1.00
CA SER A 71 9.86 -7.56 -0.05
C SER A 71 9.11 -6.23 0.06
N LEU A 72 7.78 -6.27 0.06
CA LEU A 72 6.95 -5.07 0.17
C LEU A 72 6.40 -4.94 1.59
N ASN A 73 6.47 -3.73 2.13
CA ASN A 73 5.91 -3.39 3.43
C ASN A 73 4.47 -2.94 3.22
N LEU A 74 3.53 -3.90 3.25
CA LEU A 74 2.13 -3.68 2.89
C LEU A 74 1.39 -2.76 3.87
N ASP A 75 1.84 -2.71 5.12
CA ASP A 75 1.29 -1.87 6.19
C ASP A 75 1.78 -0.41 6.13
N GLN A 76 2.68 -0.08 5.20
CA GLN A 76 3.15 1.30 5.04
C GLN A 76 2.05 2.14 4.39
N HIS A 77 1.68 3.24 5.04
CA HIS A 77 0.59 4.11 4.65
C HIS A 77 0.95 5.05 3.49
N PHE A 78 -0.05 5.58 2.78
CA PHE A 78 0.17 6.62 1.78
C PHE A 78 0.74 7.91 2.41
N ARG A 79 1.52 8.66 1.62
CA ARG A 79 2.19 9.89 2.06
C ARG A 79 1.32 11.14 2.08
N TYR A 80 0.16 11.12 1.42
CA TYR A 80 -0.68 12.30 1.30
C TYR A 80 -1.74 12.31 2.42
N PRO A 81 -2.02 13.46 3.07
CA PRO A 81 -2.86 13.49 4.29
C PRO A 81 -4.26 12.92 4.12
N THR A 82 -4.82 12.94 2.90
CA THR A 82 -6.17 12.45 2.60
C THR A 82 -6.26 10.92 2.55
N GLU A 83 -5.14 10.22 2.30
CA GLU A 83 -5.05 8.76 2.26
C GLU A 83 -4.11 8.19 3.33
N ALA A 84 -3.66 9.01 4.29
CA ALA A 84 -2.66 8.64 5.29
C ALA A 84 -3.09 7.50 6.24
N ASP A 85 -4.39 7.22 6.35
CA ASP A 85 -4.93 6.09 7.13
C ASP A 85 -5.11 4.81 6.28
N LEU A 86 -4.74 4.84 4.99
CA LEU A 86 -4.85 3.69 4.10
C LEU A 86 -3.48 3.01 3.90
N PRO A 87 -3.36 1.69 4.15
CA PRO A 87 -2.13 0.94 3.88
C PRO A 87 -1.95 0.71 2.38
N ILE A 88 -0.72 0.77 1.88
CA ILE A 88 -0.38 0.54 0.46
C ILE A 88 -0.82 -0.86 -0.02
N GLY A 89 -0.90 -1.84 0.90
CA GLY A 89 -1.42 -3.18 0.66
C GLY A 89 -2.84 -3.22 0.11
N LEU A 90 -3.69 -2.23 0.42
CA LEU A 90 -5.05 -2.16 -0.10
C LEU A 90 -5.07 -1.89 -1.61
N LEU A 91 -4.25 -0.94 -2.08
CA LEU A 91 -4.07 -0.66 -3.51
C LEU A 91 -3.45 -1.85 -4.26
N ILE A 92 -2.46 -2.51 -3.65
CA ILE A 92 -1.84 -3.72 -4.20
C ILE A 92 -2.88 -4.85 -4.35
N GLY A 93 -3.73 -5.06 -3.34
CA GLY A 93 -4.80 -6.06 -3.36
C GLY A 93 -5.76 -5.86 -4.53
N ILE A 94 -6.28 -4.64 -4.67
CA ILE A 94 -7.19 -4.22 -5.76
C ILE A 94 -6.55 -4.46 -7.14
N LEU A 95 -5.29 -4.05 -7.34
CA LEU A 95 -4.62 -4.10 -8.65
C LEU A 95 -4.09 -5.50 -9.05
N ILE A 96 -4.12 -6.46 -8.13
CA ILE A 96 -3.72 -7.86 -8.39
C ILE A 96 -4.94 -8.80 -8.34
N GLY A 97 -6.11 -8.32 -7.90
CA GLY A 97 -7.32 -9.15 -7.81
C GLY A 97 -7.21 -10.24 -6.76
N ARG A 98 -6.43 -10.01 -5.70
CA ARG A 98 -6.50 -10.85 -4.49
C ARG A 98 -7.72 -10.39 -3.69
N ASP A 99 -8.43 -11.33 -3.05
CA ASP A 99 -9.28 -10.97 -1.92
C ASP A 99 -8.45 -10.08 -0.98
N LEU A 100 -9.01 -8.93 -0.62
CA LEU A 100 -8.33 -7.94 0.21
C LEU A 100 -7.78 -8.66 1.45
N PRO A 101 -6.49 -8.55 1.79
CA PRO A 101 -6.01 -9.06 3.06
C PRO A 101 -6.87 -8.41 4.14
N GLY A 102 -7.57 -9.24 4.91
CA GLY A 102 -8.62 -8.78 5.82
C GLY A 102 -8.10 -7.61 6.66
N THR A 103 -8.87 -6.52 6.68
CA THR A 103 -8.49 -5.19 7.19
C THR A 103 -7.48 -5.30 8.32
N PRO A 104 -6.26 -4.75 8.22
CA PRO A 104 -5.31 -4.79 9.31
C PRO A 104 -5.98 -4.15 10.54
N GLY A 105 -6.20 -4.97 11.57
CA GLY A 105 -6.90 -4.55 12.78
C GLY A 105 -6.13 -3.40 13.43
N GLY A 106 -6.69 -2.20 13.38
CA GLY A 106 -5.95 -0.98 13.72
C GLY A 106 -6.76 0.31 13.71
N LEU A 107 -7.89 0.35 12.99
CA LEU A 107 -8.89 1.42 13.17
C LEU A 107 -9.98 0.94 14.14
N GLU A 108 -9.65 0.83 15.43
CA GLU A 108 -10.68 0.84 16.46
C GLU A 108 -11.36 2.23 16.41
N PRO A 109 -12.69 2.30 16.21
CA PRO A 109 -13.40 3.53 16.53
C PRO A 109 -13.35 3.70 18.04
N THR A 110 -12.59 4.67 18.54
CA THR A 110 -12.62 5.07 19.95
C THR A 110 -14.08 5.18 20.39
N PRO A 111 -14.56 4.36 21.35
CA PRO A 111 -15.94 4.43 21.77
C PRO A 111 -16.14 5.77 22.47
N ALA A 112 -16.79 6.71 21.79
CA ALA A 112 -17.30 7.92 22.39
C ALA A 112 -18.22 7.50 23.55
N GLY A 113 -17.86 7.90 24.76
CA GLY A 113 -18.47 7.39 25.99
C GLY A 113 -19.91 7.87 26.19
N GLU A 114 -20.87 7.24 25.53
CA GLU A 114 -22.28 7.33 25.89
C GLU A 114 -22.58 6.40 27.07
N GLN A 115 -22.59 6.95 28.28
CA GLN A 115 -23.30 6.35 29.42
C GLN A 115 -24.22 7.38 30.07
N GLY A 116 -25.34 7.63 29.39
CA GLY A 116 -26.51 8.27 29.96
C GLY A 116 -27.43 7.26 30.65
N THR A 117 -27.53 7.36 31.97
CA THR A 117 -28.75 7.13 32.77
C THR A 117 -29.63 5.90 32.46
N ARG A 118 -29.48 4.84 33.28
CA ARG A 118 -30.60 4.27 34.07
C ARG A 118 -30.15 3.11 34.97
N SER A 119 -30.43 3.21 36.26
CA SER A 119 -30.87 2.05 37.04
C SER A 119 -31.78 2.52 38.18
N ASP A 120 -32.94 1.90 38.26
CA ASP A 120 -34.04 2.21 39.19
C ASP A 120 -34.12 1.08 40.24
N VAL A 121 -35.02 1.21 41.22
CA VAL A 121 -35.46 0.19 42.18
C VAL A 121 -34.50 -0.16 43.34
N ARG A 122 -34.84 0.36 44.53
CA ARG A 122 -35.33 -0.53 45.61
C ARG A 122 -36.25 0.20 46.61
N ASN A 123 -37.44 -0.37 46.82
CA ASN A 123 -38.40 0.05 47.86
C ASN A 123 -38.10 -0.61 49.22
N GLY A 124 -38.73 -0.12 50.30
CA GLY A 124 -38.61 -0.56 51.71
C GLY A 124 -39.18 -1.96 52.03
N PRO A 125 -39.54 -2.32 53.30
CA PRO A 125 -39.93 -1.51 54.48
C PRO A 125 -38.87 -1.52 55.61
N GLY A 126 -39.05 -1.01 56.85
CA GLY A 126 -40.15 -0.25 57.49
C GLY A 126 -40.42 -0.67 58.97
N GLU A 127 -40.95 0.24 59.80
CA GLU A 127 -41.18 0.13 61.28
C GLU A 127 -39.89 -0.05 62.13
N THR A 128 -39.75 0.48 63.36
CA THR A 128 -40.67 1.19 64.31
C THR A 128 -40.07 2.51 64.79
#